data_AF-A0A6H1P650-F1
#
_entry.id   AF-A0A6H1P650-F1
#
_cell.length_a   1.000
_cell.length_b   1.000
_cell.length_c   1.000
_cell.angle_alpha   90.00
_cell.angle_beta   90.00
_cell.angle_gamma   90.00
#
_symmetry.space_group_name_H-M   'P 1'
#
loop_
_entity.id
_entity.type
_entity.pdbx_description
1 polymer ?
#
loop_
_entity_poly.entity_id
_entity_poly.type
_entity_poly.pdbx_seq_one_letter_code
_entity_poly.pdbx_strand_id
1 'polypeptide(L)' 'MNKPFEYQEIFYNEVIYFLETKWKRRLSDHERHVLIEGYRFGRMVEAENEIKILSAK' A
#
# COMPACT_ATOMS: atom_id res chain seq x y z
N MET A 1 -2.82 -15.65 -16.42
CA MET A 1 -2.84 -15.71 -14.94
C MET A 1 -3.58 -14.46 -14.46
N ASN A 2 -4.91 -14.50 -14.34
CA ASN A 2 -5.75 -13.31 -14.12
C ASN A 2 -6.53 -13.37 -12.80
N LYS A 3 -5.96 -14.01 -11.77
CA LYS A 3 -6.57 -14.00 -10.44
C LYS A 3 -5.76 -13.06 -9.56
N PRO A 4 -6.36 -11.99 -9.00
CA PRO A 4 -5.68 -11.18 -8.01
C PRO A 4 -5.20 -12.07 -6.87
N PHE A 5 -4.07 -11.73 -6.26
CA PHE A 5 -3.62 -12.46 -5.09
C PHE A 5 -4.59 -12.12 -3.95
N GLU A 6 -5.50 -13.05 -3.63
CA GLU A 6 -6.36 -12.94 -2.46
C GLU A 6 -5.54 -13.25 -1.21
N TYR A 7 -4.85 -12.24 -0.70
CA TYR A 7 -4.24 -12.31 0.63
C TYR A 7 -5.31 -12.11 1.70
N GLN A 8 -5.16 -12.81 2.83
CA GLN A 8 -5.94 -12.52 4.03
C GLN A 8 -5.66 -11.08 4.48
N GLU A 9 -6.70 -10.37 4.95
CA GLU A 9 -6.61 -8.95 5.31
C GLU A 9 -5.45 -8.63 6.26
N ILE A 10 -5.09 -9.58 7.14
CA ILE A 10 -4.01 -9.46 8.11
C ILE A 10 -2.64 -9.18 7.47
N PHE A 11 -2.37 -9.71 6.27
CA PHE A 11 -1.07 -9.52 5.60
C PHE A 11 -0.93 -8.11 5.03
N TYR A 12 -2.03 -7.43 4.70
CA TYR A 12 -1.95 -6.03 4.32
C TYR A 12 -1.59 -5.14 5.51
N ASN A 13 -2.02 -5.50 6.73
CA ASN A 13 -1.69 -4.72 7.94
C ASN A 13 -0.19 -4.70 8.23
N GLU A 14 0.54 -5.79 7.96
CA GLU A 14 2.00 -5.83 8.13
C GLU A 14 2.71 -4.88 7.17
N VAL A 15 2.28 -4.85 5.90
CA VAL A 15 2.83 -3.96 4.87
C VAL A 15 2.55 -2.50 5.19
N ILE A 16 1.31 -2.20 5.61
CA ILE A 16 0.93 -0.85 6.07
C ILE A 16 1.79 -0.44 7.26
N TYR A 17 1.93 -1.31 8.26
CA TYR A 17 2.74 -1.02 9.45
C TYR A 17 4.22 -0.79 9.12
N PHE A 18 4.78 -1.59 8.23
CA PHE A 18 6.16 -1.44 7.74
C PHE A 18 6.35 -0.06 7.08
N LEU A 19 5.44 0.35 6.20
CA LEU A 19 5.52 1.63 5.49
C LEU A 19 5.30 2.83 6.42
N GLU A 20 4.34 2.75 7.35
CA GLU A 20 4.13 3.78 8.37
C GLU A 20 5.38 3.99 9.24
N THR A 21 6.05 2.89 9.61
CA THR A 21 7.31 2.92 10.37
C THR A 21 8.44 3.53 9.54
N LYS A 22 8.60 3.09 8.29
CA LYS A 22 9.65 3.57 7.36
C LYS A 22 9.52 5.07 7.08
N TRP A 23 8.31 5.56 6.90
CA TRP A 23 8.03 6.97 6.60
C TRP A 23 7.78 7.83 7.83
N LYS A 24 7.81 7.22 9.03
CA LYS A 24 7.59 7.89 10.33
C LYS A 24 6.30 8.71 10.35
N ARG A 25 5.27 8.23 9.67
CA ARG A 25 3.95 8.86 9.61
C ARG A 25 2.86 7.82 9.48
N ARG A 26 1.65 8.16 9.94
CA ARG A 26 0.45 7.36 9.68
C ARG A 26 0.01 7.57 8.24
N LEU A 27 -0.44 6.50 7.60
CA LEU A 27 -1.10 6.58 6.30
C LEU A 27 -2.56 6.96 6.50
N SER A 28 -3.09 7.75 5.58
CA SER A 28 -4.53 7.99 5.44
C SER A 28 -5.23 6.73 4.91
N ASP A 29 -6.55 6.68 5.07
CA ASP A 29 -7.34 5.54 4.60
C ASP A 29 -7.23 5.37 3.07
N HIS A 30 -7.11 6.47 2.33
CA HIS A 30 -6.86 6.43 0.90
C HIS A 30 -5.51 5.80 0.55
N GLU A 31 -4.43 6.24 1.21
CA GLU A 31 -3.08 5.68 0.98
C GLU A 31 -3.00 4.20 1.34
N ARG A 32 -3.68 3.79 2.42
CA ARG A 32 -3.79 2.37 2.78
C ARG A 32 -4.49 1.58 1.69
N HIS A 33 -5.60 2.09 1.16
CA HIS A 33 -6.33 1.45 0.07
C HIS A 33 -5.48 1.30 -1.20
N VAL A 34 -4.76 2.36 -1.59
CA VAL A 34 -3.85 2.34 -2.75
C VAL A 34 -2.76 1.27 -2.60
N LEU A 35 -2.19 1.10 -1.39
CA LEU A 35 -1.20 0.06 -1.13
C LEU A 35 -1.78 -1.35 -1.15
N ILE A 36 -2.98 -1.54 -0.61
CA ILE A 36 -3.67 -2.84 -0.62
C ILE A 36 -3.91 -3.28 -2.07
N GLU A 37 -4.45 -2.40 -2.91
CA GLU A 37 -4.69 -2.70 -4.31
C GLU A 37 -3.39 -2.88 -5.09
N GLY A 38 -2.37 -2.05 -4.82
CA GLY A 38 -1.02 -2.23 -5.36
C GLY A 38 -0.45 -3.62 -5.03
N TYR A 39 -0.58 -4.07 -3.79
CA TYR A 39 -0.11 -5.39 -3.36
C TYR A 39 -0.91 -6.52 -4.03
N ARG A 40 -2.24 -6.39 -4.08
CA ARG A 40 -3.17 -7.34 -4.68
C ARG A 40 -2.88 -7.61 -6.15
N PHE A 41 -2.45 -6.57 -6.88
CA PHE A 41 -2.15 -6.64 -8.32
C PHE A 41 -0.65 -6.74 -8.64
N GLY A 42 0.23 -6.83 -7.63
CA GLY A 42 1.68 -6.91 -7.84
C GLY A 42 2.33 -5.61 -8.34
N ARG A 43 1.71 -4.46 -8.06
CA ARG A 43 2.11 -3.10 -8.45
C ARG A 43 2.52 -2.23 -7.25
N MET A 44 3.34 -2.78 -6.35
CA MET A 44 3.76 -2.05 -5.14
C MET A 44 4.55 -0.78 -5.45
N VAL A 45 5.42 -0.82 -6.47
CA VAL A 45 6.28 0.32 -6.82
C VAL A 45 5.44 1.50 -7.29
N GLU A 46 4.42 1.23 -8.11
CA GLU A 46 3.49 2.22 -8.61
C GLU A 46 2.65 2.81 -7.48
N ALA A 47 2.12 1.96 -6.59
CA ALA A 47 1.35 2.40 -5.43
C ALA A 47 2.17 3.29 -4.48
N GLU A 48 3.44 2.93 -4.20
CA GLU A 48 4.33 3.77 -3.40
C GLU A 48 4.64 5.11 -4.08
N ASN A 49 4.83 5.12 -5.39
CA ASN A 49 5.11 6.34 -6.15
C ASN A 49 3.91 7.28 -6.17
N GLU A 50 2.69 6.75 -6.33
CA GLU A 50 1.45 7.52 -6.27
C GLU A 50 1.31 8.22 -4.90
N ILE A 51 1.55 7.48 -3.82
CA ILE A 51 1.51 8.04 -2.47
C ILE A 51 2.56 9.13 -2.28
N LYS A 52 3.79 8.94 -2.76
CA LYS A 52 4.83 9.96 -2.69
C LYS A 52 4.42 11.25 -3.40
N ILE A 53 3.86 11.15 -4.60
CA ILE A 53 3.37 12.30 -5.38
C ILE A 53 2.25 13.02 -4.63
N LEU A 54 1.29 12.28 -4.07
CA LEU A 54 0.18 12.85 -3.30
C LEU A 54 0.66 13.53 -2.01
N SER A 55 1.67 12.97 -1.35
CA SER A 55 2.24 13.49 -0.08
C SER A 55 3.20 14.67 -0.23
N ALA A 56 3.64 14.99 -1.46
CA ALA A 56 4.56 16.09 -1.74
C ALA A 56 3.85 17.45 -1.95
N LYS A 57 2.52 17.50 -1.77
CA LYS A 57 1.72 18.72 -1.71
C LYS A 57 1.71 19.31 -0.31
#